data_AF-Q92ZY0-F1
#
_entry.id   AF-Q92ZY0-F1
#
_cell.length_a   1.000
_cell.length_b   1.000
_cell.length_c   1.000
_cell.angle_alpha   90.00
_cell.angle_beta   90.00
_cell.angle_gamma   90.00
#
_symmetry.space_group_name_H-M   'P 1'
#
loop_
_entity.id
_entity.type
_entity.pdbx_description
1 polymer ?
#
loop_
_entity_poly.entity_id
_entity_poly.type
_entity_poly.pdbx_seq_one_letter_code
_entity_poly.pdbx_strand_id
1 'polypeptide(L)'
;MITKRDLLRSAAIGALVAATANSTTVIAQDKAEWPSPLEAKDIAEEGFIYGLPLVMNYAVMQEFAVNRDSGQFKAPFNEINNMHQLASPEDTAIITPNSDTPYSILWLDLRVEPVVVSVPAVDKERYYSVQLIDGNTYNFGYIGSRATGTEPGSYLVVGPDWKARSPRASSRSSDRPPRSYSPTFGPSLST
;
A
#
# COMPACT_ATOMS: atom_id res chain seq x y z
N MET A 1 -70.24 30.97 -4.89
CA MET A 1 -69.59 30.37 -3.71
C MET A 1 -68.78 29.18 -4.20
N ILE A 2 -67.47 29.35 -4.38
CA ILE A 2 -66.56 28.34 -4.94
C ILE A 2 -66.29 27.29 -3.86
N THR A 3 -66.48 26.01 -4.16
CA THR A 3 -66.34 24.94 -3.17
C THR A 3 -64.94 24.34 -3.16
N LYS A 4 -64.51 23.73 -2.05
CA LYS A 4 -63.17 23.11 -1.90
C LYS A 4 -62.85 22.03 -2.96
N ARG A 5 -63.87 21.51 -3.67
CA ARG A 5 -63.73 20.56 -4.78
C ARG A 5 -63.40 21.24 -6.12
N ASP A 6 -63.76 22.51 -6.28
CA ASP A 6 -63.45 23.29 -7.49
C ASP A 6 -61.98 23.77 -7.48
N LEU A 7 -61.41 24.02 -6.29
CA LEU A 7 -60.00 24.41 -6.12
C LEU A 7 -59.01 23.28 -6.44
N LEU A 8 -59.39 22.02 -6.19
CA LEU A 8 -58.52 20.85 -6.40
C LEU A 8 -58.47 20.38 -7.86
N ARG A 9 -59.45 20.76 -8.69
CA ARG A 9 -59.46 20.42 -10.13
C ARG A 9 -58.66 21.41 -10.99
N SER A 10 -58.40 22.62 -10.49
CA SER A 10 -57.62 23.63 -11.22
C SER A 10 -56.11 23.58 -10.96
N ALA A 11 -55.65 22.82 -9.96
CA ALA A 11 -54.21 22.66 -9.68
C ALA A 11 -53.53 21.58 -10.56
N ALA A 12 -54.29 20.76 -11.28
CA ALA A 12 -53.74 19.63 -12.05
C ALA A 12 -53.40 19.94 -13.53
N ILE A 13 -53.69 21.15 -14.03
CA ILE A 13 -53.35 21.56 -15.41
C ILE A 13 -52.23 22.62 -15.42
N GLY A 14 -51.87 23.19 -14.26
CA GLY A 14 -50.76 24.14 -14.11
C GLY A 14 -49.40 23.52 -13.73
N ALA A 15 -49.27 22.19 -13.69
CA ALA A 15 -48.08 21.50 -13.20
C ALA A 15 -47.45 20.51 -14.21
N LEU A 16 -47.89 20.51 -15.47
CA LEU A 16 -47.36 19.59 -16.50
C LEU A 16 -46.59 20.27 -17.65
N VAL A 17 -46.34 21.58 -17.58
CA VAL A 17 -45.60 22.31 -18.65
C VAL A 17 -44.29 22.95 -18.14
N ALA A 18 -43.99 22.90 -16.84
CA ALA A 18 -42.80 23.53 -16.27
C ALA A 18 -41.73 22.54 -15.74
N ALA A 19 -41.75 21.28 -16.19
CA ALA A 19 -40.72 20.28 -15.85
C ALA A 19 -39.98 19.70 -17.08
N THR A 20 -40.15 20.30 -18.26
CA THR A 20 -39.39 19.96 -19.48
C THR A 20 -38.28 20.97 -19.80
N ALA A 21 -38.04 21.94 -18.93
CA ALA A 21 -36.99 22.93 -19.11
C ALA A 21 -35.68 22.44 -18.48
N ASN A 22 -34.81 21.92 -19.36
CA ASN A 22 -33.37 21.85 -19.22
C ASN A 22 -32.81 20.86 -18.18
N SER A 23 -32.93 19.56 -18.49
CA SER A 23 -31.74 18.71 -18.34
C SER A 23 -30.70 19.24 -19.32
N THR A 24 -29.99 20.31 -18.94
CA THR A 24 -28.69 20.59 -19.56
C THR A 24 -27.88 19.33 -19.33
N THR A 25 -27.69 18.53 -20.38
CA THR A 25 -26.52 17.67 -20.46
C THR A 25 -25.36 18.55 -20.05
N VAL A 26 -24.73 18.24 -18.92
CA VAL A 26 -23.44 18.82 -18.59
C VAL A 26 -22.53 18.34 -19.71
N ILE A 27 -22.44 19.14 -20.77
CA ILE A 27 -21.37 18.99 -21.74
C ILE A 27 -20.14 19.30 -20.91
N ALA A 28 -19.38 18.25 -20.60
CA ALA A 28 -18.08 18.38 -19.98
C ALA A 28 -17.32 19.50 -20.72
N GLN A 29 -16.71 20.42 -19.99
CA GLN A 29 -15.94 21.50 -20.61
C GLN A 29 -14.87 20.86 -21.51
N ASP A 30 -15.11 20.89 -22.81
CA ASP A 30 -14.20 20.37 -23.81
C ASP A 30 -13.08 21.41 -23.99
N LYS A 31 -12.13 21.40 -23.05
CA LYS A 31 -10.90 22.14 -23.22
C LYS A 31 -10.09 21.39 -24.25
N ALA A 32 -9.67 22.07 -25.33
CA ALA A 32 -8.88 21.46 -26.40
C ALA A 32 -7.57 20.78 -25.94
N GLU A 33 -7.12 21.05 -24.71
CA GLU A 33 -5.95 20.43 -24.08
C GLU A 33 -6.26 19.13 -23.32
N TRP A 34 -7.54 18.78 -23.12
CA TRP A 34 -7.94 17.58 -22.39
C TRP A 34 -7.98 16.37 -23.32
N PRO A 35 -7.74 15.15 -22.79
CA PRO A 35 -7.90 13.93 -23.56
C PRO A 35 -9.35 13.80 -24.04
N SER A 36 -9.54 13.33 -25.28
CA SER A 36 -10.86 12.89 -25.74
C SER A 36 -11.40 11.77 -24.84
N PRO A 37 -12.72 11.50 -24.85
CA PRO A 37 -13.27 10.42 -24.02
C PRO A 37 -12.63 9.04 -24.24
N LEU A 38 -12.18 8.74 -25.46
CA LEU A 38 -11.47 7.49 -25.77
C LEU A 38 -10.04 7.50 -25.20
N GLU A 39 -9.30 8.58 -25.38
CA GLU A 39 -7.96 8.72 -24.79
C GLU A 39 -8.02 8.72 -23.26
N ALA A 40 -9.02 9.37 -22.67
CA ALA A 40 -9.24 9.36 -21.23
C ALA A 40 -9.52 7.94 -20.71
N LYS A 41 -10.30 7.14 -21.45
CA LYS A 41 -10.53 5.72 -21.13
C LYS A 41 -9.20 4.95 -21.16
N ASP A 42 -8.40 5.12 -22.21
CA ASP A 42 -7.15 4.36 -22.37
C ASP A 42 -6.13 4.75 -21.29
N ILE A 43 -6.01 6.04 -20.96
CA ILE A 43 -5.19 6.52 -19.82
C ILE A 43 -5.68 5.93 -18.50
N ALA A 44 -7.01 5.84 -18.29
CA ALA A 44 -7.58 5.26 -17.08
C ALA A 44 -7.30 3.75 -16.97
N GLU A 45 -7.34 3.03 -18.10
CA GLU A 45 -7.02 1.60 -18.16
C GLU A 45 -5.55 1.35 -17.83
N GLU A 46 -4.62 2.11 -18.44
CA GLU A 46 -3.19 2.05 -18.11
C GLU A 46 -2.92 2.41 -16.64
N GLY A 47 -3.56 3.47 -16.15
CA GLY A 47 -3.45 3.90 -14.76
C GLY A 47 -3.97 2.86 -13.76
N PHE A 48 -5.06 2.16 -14.10
CA PHE A 48 -5.59 1.07 -13.28
C PHE A 48 -4.61 -0.10 -13.21
N ILE A 49 -4.07 -0.55 -14.35
CA ILE A 49 -3.10 -1.65 -14.41
C ILE A 49 -1.83 -1.29 -13.60
N TYR A 50 -1.33 -0.07 -13.76
CA TYR A 50 -0.18 0.42 -13.02
C TYR A 50 -0.44 0.53 -11.52
N GLY A 51 -1.61 1.04 -11.12
CA GLY A 51 -1.96 1.30 -9.72
C GLY A 51 -2.48 0.09 -8.95
N LEU A 52 -2.89 -0.98 -9.64
CA LEU A 52 -3.48 -2.18 -9.04
C LEU A 52 -2.66 -2.75 -7.87
N PRO A 53 -1.35 -3.06 -8.01
CA PRO A 53 -0.57 -3.60 -6.89
C PRO A 53 -0.52 -2.66 -5.67
N LEU A 54 -0.44 -1.33 -5.89
CA LEU A 54 -0.43 -0.37 -4.78
C LEU A 54 -1.77 -0.37 -4.04
N VAL A 55 -2.88 -0.35 -4.78
CA VAL A 55 -4.23 -0.33 -4.17
C VAL A 55 -4.50 -1.63 -3.43
N MET A 56 -4.14 -2.78 -4.00
CA MET A 56 -4.30 -4.08 -3.35
C MET A 56 -3.45 -4.18 -2.09
N ASN A 57 -2.17 -3.79 -2.14
CA ASN A 57 -1.30 -3.81 -0.97
C ASN A 57 -1.74 -2.80 0.11
N TYR A 58 -2.30 -1.66 -0.29
CA TYR A 58 -2.92 -0.71 0.64
C TYR A 58 -4.14 -1.31 1.34
N ALA A 59 -4.99 -2.08 0.65
CA ALA A 59 -6.10 -2.80 1.27
C ALA A 59 -5.61 -3.80 2.33
N VAL A 60 -4.55 -4.57 2.02
CA VAL A 60 -3.89 -5.47 2.99
C VAL A 60 -3.37 -4.69 4.20
N MET A 61 -2.68 -3.56 3.98
CA MET A 61 -2.18 -2.71 5.05
C MET A 61 -3.31 -2.24 5.97
N GLN A 62 -4.46 -1.87 5.39
CA GLN A 62 -5.63 -1.47 6.17
C GLN A 62 -6.10 -2.62 7.07
N GLU A 63 -6.21 -3.83 6.53
CA GLU A 63 -6.68 -4.98 7.29
C GLU A 63 -5.68 -5.46 8.35
N PHE A 64 -4.38 -5.40 8.07
CA PHE A 64 -3.33 -5.94 8.95
C PHE A 64 -2.85 -4.96 10.03
N ALA A 65 -2.81 -3.65 9.73
CA ALA A 65 -2.10 -2.68 10.57
C ALA A 65 -2.88 -1.43 10.95
N VAL A 66 -3.97 -1.08 10.25
CA VAL A 66 -4.72 0.17 10.52
C VAL A 66 -6.06 -0.10 11.19
N ASN A 67 -6.89 -0.94 10.59
CA ASN A 67 -8.23 -1.24 11.07
C ASN A 67 -8.16 -2.28 12.20
N ARG A 68 -8.21 -1.81 13.45
CA ARG A 68 -8.19 -2.67 14.65
C ARG A 68 -9.42 -3.57 14.79
N ASP A 69 -10.51 -3.25 14.10
CA ASP A 69 -11.74 -4.06 14.11
C ASP A 69 -11.74 -5.11 12.99
N SER A 70 -10.69 -5.17 12.17
CA SER A 70 -10.52 -6.21 11.16
C SER A 70 -10.31 -7.57 11.81
N GLY A 71 -11.04 -8.58 11.36
CA GLY A 71 -10.77 -9.99 11.74
C GLY A 71 -9.40 -10.50 11.27
N GLN A 72 -8.73 -9.75 10.40
CA GLN A 72 -7.40 -10.05 9.87
C GLN A 72 -6.29 -9.23 10.56
N PHE A 73 -6.61 -8.37 11.53
CA PHE A 73 -5.64 -7.50 12.20
C PHE A 73 -4.49 -8.31 12.81
N LYS A 74 -3.25 -7.87 12.56
CA LYS A 74 -2.04 -8.55 13.03
C LYS A 74 -1.32 -7.71 14.08
N ALA A 75 -0.88 -6.50 13.72
CA ALA A 75 -0.17 -5.58 14.62
C ALA A 75 -0.13 -4.16 14.02
N PRO A 76 -0.05 -3.10 14.84
CA PRO A 76 0.18 -1.75 14.33
C PRO A 76 1.55 -1.61 13.67
N PHE A 77 1.80 -0.47 13.01
CA PHE A 77 3.10 -0.18 12.39
C PHE A 77 4.25 -0.29 13.41
N ASN A 78 5.39 -0.80 12.92
CA ASN A 78 6.63 -1.01 13.66
C ASN A 78 6.52 -2.03 14.82
N GLU A 79 5.43 -2.81 14.87
CA GLU A 79 5.28 -3.96 15.77
C GLU A 79 5.13 -5.24 14.95
N ILE A 80 5.80 -6.32 15.38
CA ILE A 80 5.78 -7.62 14.69
C ILE A 80 4.72 -8.53 15.30
N ASN A 81 3.93 -9.17 14.44
CA ASN A 81 3.04 -10.26 14.82
C ASN A 81 3.60 -11.59 14.33
N ASN A 82 3.90 -12.50 15.24
CA ASN A 82 4.36 -13.85 14.92
C ASN A 82 3.18 -14.81 14.90
N MET A 83 2.86 -15.39 13.75
CA MET A 83 1.80 -16.39 13.62
C MET A 83 2.33 -17.75 14.07
N HIS A 84 1.71 -18.32 15.10
CA HIS A 84 2.08 -19.63 15.63
C HIS A 84 1.48 -20.80 14.84
N GLN A 85 0.60 -20.52 13.89
CA GLN A 85 -0.05 -21.50 13.03
C GLN A 85 0.26 -21.20 11.57
N LEU A 86 0.16 -22.25 10.75
CA LEU A 86 0.20 -22.11 9.29
C LEU A 86 -1.03 -21.35 8.81
N ALA A 87 -0.89 -20.65 7.69
CA ALA A 87 -2.01 -19.94 7.09
C ALA A 87 -3.14 -20.93 6.74
N SER A 88 -4.37 -20.53 7.05
CA SER A 88 -5.57 -21.32 6.82
C SER A 88 -6.55 -20.60 5.89
N PRO A 89 -7.63 -21.24 5.41
CA PRO A 89 -8.63 -20.58 4.58
C PRO A 89 -9.31 -19.35 5.23
N GLU A 90 -9.20 -19.22 6.54
CA GLU A 90 -9.67 -18.07 7.33
C GLU A 90 -8.74 -16.84 7.22
N ASP A 91 -7.49 -17.01 6.76
CA ASP A 91 -6.58 -15.90 6.46
C ASP A 91 -6.83 -15.39 5.03
N THR A 92 -7.66 -14.35 4.90
CA THR A 92 -8.18 -13.89 3.61
C THR A 92 -7.56 -12.61 3.08
N ALA A 93 -6.79 -11.89 3.90
CA ALA A 93 -6.21 -10.60 3.51
C ALA A 93 -5.18 -10.73 2.37
N ILE A 94 -4.34 -11.77 2.43
CA ILE A 94 -3.37 -12.10 1.38
C ILE A 94 -3.96 -13.21 0.51
N ILE A 95 -3.85 -13.04 -0.81
CA ILE A 95 -4.29 -14.06 -1.76
C ILE A 95 -3.25 -15.19 -1.78
N THR A 96 -3.70 -16.43 -1.58
CA THR A 96 -2.90 -17.66 -1.68
C THR A 96 -1.63 -17.65 -0.80
N PRO A 97 -1.77 -17.49 0.54
CA PRO A 97 -0.63 -17.68 1.43
C PRO A 97 -0.15 -19.14 1.36
N ASN A 98 1.15 -19.37 1.58
CA ASN A 98 1.65 -20.74 1.68
C ASN A 98 1.19 -21.38 3.00
N SER A 99 1.12 -22.71 3.00
CA SER A 99 0.81 -23.50 4.20
C SER A 99 1.99 -24.39 4.62
N ASP A 100 3.21 -24.04 4.24
CA ASP A 100 4.43 -24.80 4.57
C ASP A 100 5.26 -24.12 5.67
N THR A 101 5.07 -22.82 5.87
CA THR A 101 5.86 -22.01 6.81
C THR A 101 4.97 -21.10 7.67
N PRO A 102 5.21 -21.01 9.00
CA PRO A 102 4.60 -19.98 9.80
C PRO A 102 5.15 -18.60 9.40
N TYR A 103 4.29 -17.58 9.44
CA TYR A 103 4.65 -16.22 9.06
C TYR A 103 4.88 -15.32 10.27
N SER A 104 5.75 -14.33 10.10
CA SER A 104 5.81 -13.17 10.97
C SER A 104 5.53 -11.94 10.11
N ILE A 105 4.56 -11.13 10.50
CA ILE A 105 4.08 -9.98 9.72
C ILE A 105 4.52 -8.69 10.41
N LEU A 106 5.12 -7.79 9.64
CA LEU A 106 5.60 -6.49 10.11
C LEU A 106 5.38 -5.45 9.02
N TRP A 107 4.62 -4.40 9.35
CA TRP A 107 4.49 -3.20 8.53
C TRP A 107 5.39 -2.10 9.10
N LEU A 108 6.32 -1.59 8.28
CA LEU A 108 7.26 -0.56 8.69
C LEU A 108 6.76 0.83 8.33
N ASP A 109 6.70 1.73 9.30
CA ASP A 109 6.60 3.18 9.09
C ASP A 109 7.98 3.82 9.26
N LEU A 110 8.58 4.17 8.13
CA LEU A 110 9.94 4.71 8.04
C LEU A 110 9.96 6.23 7.80
N ARG A 111 8.81 6.92 7.94
CA ARG A 111 8.70 8.36 7.66
C ARG A 111 9.47 9.23 8.66
N VAL A 112 9.58 8.76 9.90
CA VAL A 112 10.21 9.51 11.01
C VAL A 112 11.65 9.06 11.23
N GLU A 113 11.87 7.74 11.32
CA GLU A 113 13.18 7.18 11.62
C GLU A 113 13.37 5.79 10.99
N PRO A 114 14.63 5.34 10.82
CA PRO A 114 14.94 3.96 10.47
C PRO A 114 14.45 2.95 11.51
N VAL A 115 14.23 1.71 11.07
CA VAL A 115 13.92 0.57 11.96
C VAL A 115 15.02 -0.48 11.83
N VAL A 116 15.43 -1.06 12.96
CA VAL A 116 16.33 -2.22 12.97
C VAL A 116 15.49 -3.49 13.03
N VAL A 117 15.67 -4.36 12.04
CA VAL A 117 15.11 -5.72 12.02
C VAL A 117 16.20 -6.67 12.50
N SER A 118 15.99 -7.29 13.66
CA SER A 118 16.91 -8.28 14.21
C SER A 118 16.35 -9.69 14.00
N VAL A 119 17.20 -10.59 13.52
CA VAL A 119 16.90 -11.99 13.28
C VAL A 119 17.77 -12.84 14.20
N PRO A 120 17.18 -13.81 14.94
CA PRO A 120 17.95 -14.68 15.81
C PRO A 120 18.76 -15.71 15.00
N ALA A 121 19.61 -16.47 15.68
CA ALA A 121 20.19 -17.66 15.10
C ALA A 121 19.06 -18.63 14.71
N VAL A 122 19.13 -19.18 13.50
CA VAL A 122 18.21 -20.21 13.01
C VAL A 122 19.00 -21.50 12.82
N ASP A 123 18.37 -22.64 13.09
CA ASP A 123 18.99 -23.94 12.82
C ASP A 123 19.35 -24.05 11.32
N LYS A 124 20.54 -24.59 11.03
CA LYS A 124 21.05 -24.76 9.65
C LYS A 124 20.18 -25.68 8.80
N GLU A 125 19.45 -26.60 9.43
CA GLU A 125 18.51 -27.51 8.77
C GLU A 125 17.16 -26.84 8.48
N ARG A 126 16.89 -25.65 9.05
CA ARG A 126 15.63 -24.92 8.86
C ARG A 126 15.76 -23.83 7.81
N TYR A 127 14.77 -23.80 6.93
CA TYR A 127 14.59 -22.70 6.00
C TYR A 127 13.88 -21.52 6.68
N TYR A 128 14.40 -20.31 6.46
CA TYR A 128 13.68 -19.08 6.77
C TYR A 128 14.01 -18.00 5.74
N SER A 129 13.07 -17.06 5.57
CA SER A 129 13.28 -15.84 4.81
C SER A 129 12.46 -14.69 5.40
N VAL A 130 13.07 -13.53 5.48
CA VAL A 130 12.43 -12.24 5.67
C VAL A 130 12.47 -11.54 4.33
N GLN A 131 11.29 -11.39 3.73
CA GLN A 131 11.11 -10.67 2.49
C GLN A 131 10.88 -9.19 2.79
N LEU A 132 11.63 -8.31 2.13
CA LEU A 132 11.47 -6.86 2.25
C LEU A 132 10.87 -6.32 0.95
N ILE A 133 9.62 -5.86 1.03
CA ILE A 133 8.87 -5.26 -0.07
C ILE A 133 8.55 -3.79 0.18
N ASP A 134 8.48 -3.01 -0.90
CA ASP A 134 7.92 -1.66 -0.86
C ASP A 134 6.38 -1.66 -1.02
N GLY A 135 5.78 -0.46 -0.99
CA GLY A 135 4.33 -0.29 -1.15
C GLY A 135 3.78 -0.80 -2.49
N ASN A 136 4.61 -0.92 -3.52
CA ASN A 136 4.27 -1.48 -4.83
C ASN A 136 4.55 -2.98 -4.91
N THR A 137 4.80 -3.65 -3.78
CA THR A 137 5.14 -5.08 -3.69
C THR A 137 6.48 -5.46 -4.36
N TYR A 138 7.34 -4.47 -4.65
CA TYR A 138 8.66 -4.74 -5.21
C TYR A 138 9.61 -5.25 -4.11
N ASN A 139 10.18 -6.43 -4.34
CA ASN A 139 11.18 -7.04 -3.47
C ASN A 139 12.53 -6.33 -3.60
N PHE A 140 12.85 -5.47 -2.65
CA PHE A 140 14.14 -4.76 -2.64
C PHE A 140 15.21 -5.50 -1.83
N GLY A 141 14.83 -6.49 -1.00
CA GLY A 141 15.79 -7.18 -0.14
C GLY A 141 15.31 -8.51 0.45
N TYR A 142 16.27 -9.32 0.88
CA TYR A 142 16.04 -10.59 1.55
C TYR A 142 17.05 -10.78 2.69
N ILE A 143 16.57 -11.28 3.81
CA ILE A 143 17.38 -11.81 4.92
C ILE A 143 16.96 -13.27 5.09
N GLY A 144 17.88 -14.22 5.23
CA GLY A 144 17.47 -15.62 5.24
C GLY A 144 18.57 -16.62 4.95
N SER A 145 18.21 -17.90 5.09
CA SER A 145 19.10 -19.05 4.87
C SER A 145 19.86 -18.97 3.54
N ARG A 146 19.26 -18.40 2.50
CA ARG A 146 19.84 -18.29 1.15
C ARG A 146 20.58 -16.98 0.86
N ALA A 147 20.35 -15.93 1.64
CA ALA A 147 20.85 -14.58 1.36
C ALA A 147 21.92 -14.13 2.36
N THR A 148 21.67 -14.35 3.66
CA THR A 148 22.52 -13.87 4.76
C THR A 148 22.99 -14.98 5.69
N GLY A 149 22.54 -16.21 5.47
CA GLY A 149 22.88 -17.37 6.30
C GLY A 149 21.97 -17.52 7.52
N THR A 150 22.42 -18.30 8.50
CA THR A 150 21.61 -18.73 9.65
C THR A 150 22.10 -18.19 10.99
N GLU A 151 23.20 -17.45 10.98
CA GLU A 151 23.73 -16.76 12.16
C GLU A 151 22.84 -15.55 12.50
N PRO A 152 22.80 -15.12 13.77
CA PRO A 152 22.00 -13.96 14.18
C PRO A 152 22.51 -12.68 13.52
N GLY A 153 21.61 -11.76 13.21
CA GLY A 153 21.94 -10.51 12.52
C GLY A 153 20.99 -9.36 12.85
N SER A 154 21.47 -8.13 12.71
CA SER A 154 20.66 -6.92 12.82
C SER A 154 20.80 -6.08 11.55
N TYR A 155 19.67 -5.70 10.98
CA TYR A 155 19.57 -5.11 9.65
C TYR A 155 18.83 -3.77 9.75
N LEU A 156 19.49 -2.67 9.41
CA LEU A 156 18.90 -1.34 9.41
C LEU A 156 18.09 -1.14 8.12
N VAL A 157 16.79 -0.89 8.27
CA VAL A 157 15.88 -0.53 7.17
C VAL A 157 15.61 0.96 7.25
N VAL A 158 15.86 1.68 6.15
CA VAL A 158 15.80 3.15 6.10
C VAL A 158 14.74 3.60 5.11
N GLY A 159 14.07 4.70 5.43
CA GLY A 159 13.15 5.36 4.51
C GLY A 159 13.88 6.01 3.33
N PRO A 160 13.17 6.31 2.23
CA PRO A 160 13.78 6.83 0.99
C PRO A 160 14.48 8.17 1.17
N ASP A 161 14.01 9.00 2.10
CA ASP A 161 14.58 10.32 2.39
C ASP A 161 15.63 10.30 3.50
N TRP A 162 15.94 9.13 4.06
CA TRP A 162 16.91 9.03 5.14
C TRP A 162 18.31 9.36 4.63
N LYS A 163 18.95 10.32 5.30
CA LYS A 163 20.34 10.69 5.04
C LYS A 163 21.19 10.11 6.15
N ALA A 164 22.07 9.19 5.79
CA ALA A 164 23.06 8.66 6.73
C ALA A 164 23.83 9.81 7.36
N ARG A 165 23.81 9.90 8.69
CA ARG A 165 24.75 10.75 9.41
C ARG A 165 26.10 10.04 9.32
N SER A 166 26.89 10.39 8.30
CA SER A 166 28.20 9.76 8.08
C SER A 166 29.05 9.92 9.35
N PRO A 167 29.60 8.83 9.93
CA PRO A 167 30.63 8.92 10.96
C PRO A 167 31.96 9.45 10.42
N ARG A 168 32.08 9.64 9.09
CA ARG A 168 33.30 10.11 8.42
C ARG A 168 32.95 11.15 7.36
N ALA A 169 32.79 12.38 7.78
CA ALA A 169 32.99 13.52 6.89
C ALA A 169 34.50 13.65 6.60
N SER A 170 35.05 12.80 5.73
CA SER A 170 36.34 13.07 5.10
C SER A 170 36.46 12.33 3.77
N SER A 171 36.43 13.15 2.72
CA SER A 171 36.96 12.91 1.37
C SER A 171 36.05 12.30 0.28
N ARG A 172 35.71 13.22 -0.64
CA ARG A 172 35.59 13.14 -2.10
C ARG A 172 34.23 12.77 -2.71
N SER A 173 33.72 13.81 -3.35
CA SER A 173 32.63 13.93 -4.31
C SER A 173 32.72 12.97 -5.50
N SER A 174 31.58 12.43 -5.90
CA SER A 174 31.12 12.53 -7.28
C SER A 174 29.60 12.48 -7.31
N ASP A 175 28.99 13.58 -7.75
CA ASP A 175 27.57 13.71 -8.03
C ASP A 175 27.12 12.72 -9.11
N ARG A 176 26.24 11.79 -8.72
CA ARG A 176 25.24 11.18 -9.59
C ARG A 176 24.14 10.60 -8.70
N PRO A 177 22.85 10.95 -8.87
CA PRO A 177 21.80 10.29 -8.10
C PRO A 177 21.64 8.86 -8.63
N PRO A 178 21.86 7.81 -7.82
CA PRO A 178 21.54 6.47 -8.27
C PRO A 178 20.02 6.29 -8.25
N ARG A 179 19.41 6.14 -9.43
CA ARG A 179 18.16 5.37 -9.58
C ARG A 179 18.50 3.90 -9.39
N SER A 180 18.80 3.52 -8.17
CA SER A 180 18.91 2.13 -7.74
C SER A 180 18.77 2.14 -6.23
N TYR A 181 17.64 1.64 -5.74
CA TYR A 181 17.55 1.20 -4.35
C TYR A 181 18.56 0.07 -4.19
N SER A 182 19.75 0.43 -3.72
CA SER A 182 20.73 -0.53 -3.25
C SER A 182 20.64 -0.46 -1.74
N PRO A 183 19.85 -1.32 -1.09
CA PRO A 183 19.93 -1.46 0.36
C PRO A 183 21.36 -1.86 0.67
N THR A 184 22.09 -0.96 1.32
CA THR A 184 23.43 -1.26 1.82
C THR A 184 23.25 -2.17 3.02
N PHE A 185 23.25 -3.48 2.78
CA PHE A 185 23.29 -4.48 3.83
C PHE A 185 24.72 -4.55 4.37
N GLY A 186 25.01 -3.78 5.41
CA GLY A 186 26.25 -3.91 6.19
C GLY A 186 25.96 -4.60 7.51
N PRO A 187 26.77 -5.59 7.96
CA PRO A 187 26.71 -6.02 9.34
C PRO A 187 27.00 -4.82 10.24
N SER A 188 26.07 -4.49 11.13
CA SER A 188 26.30 -3.51 12.19
C SER A 188 27.54 -3.94 12.97
N LEU A 189 28.57 -3.09 13.00
CA LEU A 189 29.70 -3.26 13.89
C LEU A 189 29.18 -3.30 15.33
N SER A 190 29.42 -4.43 16.01
CA SER A 190 29.21 -4.58 17.44
C SER A 190 30.06 -3.54 18.19
N THR A 191 29.40 -2.74 19.03
CA THR A 191 30.03 -2.08 20.18
C THR A 191 29.79 -2.90 21.43
#